data_AF-A0A7W0GWD4-F1
#
_entry.id   AF-A0A7W0GWD4-F1
#
_cell.length_a   1.000
_cell.length_b   1.000
_cell.length_c   1.000
_cell.angle_alpha   90.00
_cell.angle_beta   90.00
_cell.angle_gamma   90.00
#
_symmetry.space_group_name_H-M   'P 1'
#
loop_
_entity.id
_entity.type
_entity.pdbx_description
1 polymer ?
#
loop_
_entity_poly.entity_id
_entity_poly.type
_entity_poly.pdbx_seq_one_letter_code
_entity_poly.pdbx_strand_id
1 'polypeptide(L)'
;MRIRSLALLLNLCTLAHPLAAQQPAVPPATRVARAVDAGVLRAHLEFLADDALEGRAPGTRGGDLAARYIAAQFRRLGLEPAGDSGTYYQRVPIISLTPEPALAVTSPAPAGLAWKEDYVLWSMRNDSSVAHGGDVVFAGYGIVAPESGWNDYAGLDVKGKYVVVLVNDPGLVDSTLFRGKILTYYGRWTYKIEEARRQGAAGLLLVHTTESATYPWTT
;
A
#
# COMPACT_ATOMS: atom_id res chain seq x y z
N MET A 1 78.10 -43.22 -12.73
CA MET A 1 78.17 -44.40 -13.61
C MET A 1 77.07 -45.38 -13.22
N ARG A 2 76.35 -45.93 -14.20
CA ARG A 2 75.36 -47.04 -14.18
C ARG A 2 73.86 -46.69 -14.07
N ILE A 3 73.28 -46.61 -15.28
CA ILE A 3 71.90 -46.94 -15.68
C ILE A 3 71.63 -48.44 -15.46
N ARG A 4 70.43 -48.81 -14.95
CA ARG A 4 69.65 -50.05 -15.26
C ARG A 4 68.17 -49.77 -14.90
N SER A 5 67.26 -49.58 -15.86
CA SER A 5 66.46 -50.57 -16.63
C SER A 5 65.31 -51.26 -15.84
N LEU A 6 64.09 -50.78 -16.14
CA LEU A 6 62.87 -51.50 -16.54
C LEU A 6 62.34 -52.71 -15.74
N ALA A 7 61.10 -52.61 -15.23
CA ALA A 7 60.09 -53.66 -15.30
C ALA A 7 58.67 -53.07 -15.16
N LEU A 8 57.93 -53.09 -16.26
CA LEU A 8 56.52 -52.69 -16.37
C LEU A 8 55.65 -53.88 -15.96
N LEU A 9 54.93 -53.77 -14.84
CA LEU A 9 53.87 -54.71 -14.45
C LEU A 9 52.52 -53.99 -14.55
N LEU A 10 51.80 -54.31 -15.64
CA LEU A 10 50.46 -53.81 -15.91
C LEU A 10 49.46 -54.56 -15.00
N ASN A 11 49.13 -53.98 -13.85
CA ASN A 11 48.13 -54.51 -12.93
C ASN A 11 46.74 -54.05 -13.38
N LEU A 12 45.95 -54.97 -13.92
CA LEU A 12 44.59 -54.72 -14.39
C LEU A 12 43.64 -54.67 -13.16
N CYS A 13 43.62 -53.54 -12.45
CA CYS A 13 42.62 -53.28 -11.41
C CYS A 13 41.27 -52.96 -12.07
N THR A 14 40.33 -53.91 -12.03
CA THR A 14 38.92 -53.67 -12.29
C THR A 14 38.35 -52.77 -11.21
N LEU A 15 38.31 -51.47 -11.48
CA LEU A 15 37.64 -50.47 -10.65
C LEU A 15 36.12 -50.70 -10.73
N ALA A 16 35.58 -51.52 -9.83
CA ALA A 16 34.18 -51.50 -9.49
C ALA A 16 33.87 -50.15 -8.83
N HIS A 17 33.54 -49.14 -9.64
CA HIS A 17 32.96 -47.90 -9.14
C HIS A 17 31.59 -48.26 -8.57
N PRO A 18 31.32 -48.06 -7.26
CA PRO A 18 29.96 -48.05 -6.81
C PRO A 18 29.26 -46.96 -7.60
N LEU A 19 28.23 -47.34 -8.34
CA LEU A 19 27.29 -46.44 -8.98
C LEU A 19 26.59 -45.69 -7.83
N ALA A 20 27.23 -44.65 -7.30
CA ALA A 20 26.60 -43.73 -6.39
C ALA A 20 25.45 -43.12 -7.18
N ALA A 21 24.23 -43.61 -6.90
CA ALA A 21 23.02 -43.07 -7.49
C ALA A 21 23.06 -41.55 -7.32
N GLN A 22 23.18 -40.83 -8.43
CA GLN A 22 23.01 -39.39 -8.45
C GLN A 22 21.57 -39.13 -8.04
N GLN A 23 21.34 -38.86 -6.75
CA GLN A 23 20.05 -38.38 -6.30
C GLN A 23 19.76 -37.10 -7.07
N PRO A 24 18.60 -37.00 -7.75
CA PRO A 24 18.26 -35.81 -8.50
C PRO A 24 18.29 -34.61 -7.55
N ALA A 25 19.04 -33.58 -7.94
CA ALA A 25 19.17 -32.36 -7.17
C ALA A 25 17.76 -31.78 -6.95
N VAL A 26 17.34 -31.70 -5.69
CA VAL A 26 16.05 -31.12 -5.33
C VAL A 26 16.01 -29.68 -5.87
N PRO A 27 15.00 -29.31 -6.67
CA PRO A 27 14.89 -27.97 -7.23
C PRO A 27 14.97 -26.90 -6.12
N PRO A 28 15.60 -25.74 -6.36
CA PRO A 28 15.75 -24.69 -5.36
C PRO A 28 14.41 -24.29 -4.71
N ALA A 29 13.33 -24.20 -5.49
CA ALA A 29 11.99 -23.90 -4.99
C ALA A 29 11.48 -24.96 -3.98
N THR A 30 11.72 -26.25 -4.25
CA THR A 30 11.36 -27.35 -3.35
C THR A 30 12.21 -27.33 -2.07
N ARG A 31 13.47 -26.89 -2.15
CA ARG A 31 14.34 -26.73 -0.98
C ARG A 31 13.88 -25.58 -0.09
N VAL A 32 13.49 -24.44 -0.68
CA VAL A 32 12.92 -23.30 0.03
C VAL A 32 11.58 -23.66 0.66
N ALA A 33 10.68 -24.33 -0.08
CA ALA A 33 9.38 -24.76 0.44
C ALA A 33 9.51 -25.71 1.64
N ARG A 34 10.52 -26.59 1.63
CA ARG A 34 10.83 -27.48 2.77
C ARG A 34 11.50 -26.78 3.95
N ALA A 35 12.08 -25.59 3.74
CA ALA A 35 12.70 -24.80 4.79
C ALA A 35 11.69 -23.87 5.50
N VAL A 36 10.47 -23.73 4.97
CA VAL A 36 9.39 -23.00 5.64
C VAL A 36 8.80 -23.88 6.73
N ASP A 37 8.95 -23.44 7.98
CA ASP A 37 8.41 -24.12 9.15
C ASP A 37 7.21 -23.35 9.71
N ALA A 38 6.08 -24.04 9.86
CA ALA A 38 4.84 -23.43 10.35
C ALA A 38 4.92 -23.00 11.82
N GLY A 39 5.71 -23.70 12.64
CA GLY A 39 5.95 -23.34 14.05
C GLY A 39 6.77 -22.06 14.16
N VAL A 40 7.80 -21.90 13.34
CA VAL A 40 8.60 -20.67 13.27
C VAL A 40 7.75 -19.48 12.82
N LEU A 41 6.93 -19.65 11.78
CA LEU A 41 6.01 -18.60 11.33
C LEU A 41 5.01 -18.22 12.43
N ARG A 42 4.43 -19.22 13.12
CA ARG A 42 3.51 -18.99 14.24
C ARG A 42 4.18 -18.20 15.35
N ALA A 43 5.39 -18.56 15.76
CA ALA A 43 6.11 -17.84 16.82
C ALA A 43 6.37 -16.37 16.47
N HIS A 44 6.71 -16.08 15.21
CA HIS A 44 6.84 -14.69 14.72
C HIS A 44 5.51 -13.93 14.79
N LEU A 45 4.42 -14.56 14.34
CA LEU A 45 3.08 -13.96 14.37
C LEU A 45 2.59 -13.70 15.79
N GLU A 46 2.75 -14.68 16.69
CA GLU A 46 2.37 -14.57 18.09
C GLU A 46 3.10 -13.40 18.75
N PHE A 47 4.42 -13.30 18.60
CA PHE A 47 5.17 -12.17 19.17
C PHE A 47 4.76 -10.82 18.57
N LEU A 48 4.61 -10.73 17.24
CA LEU A 48 4.26 -9.45 16.58
C LEU A 48 2.80 -9.03 16.81
N ALA A 49 1.94 -9.94 17.26
CA ALA A 49 0.55 -9.66 17.60
C ALA A 49 0.31 -9.60 19.12
N ASP A 50 1.36 -9.78 19.93
CA ASP A 50 1.26 -9.83 21.39
C ASP A 50 0.88 -8.47 21.98
N ASP A 51 0.00 -8.48 23.00
CA ASP A 51 -0.45 -7.28 23.71
C ASP A 51 0.71 -6.52 24.36
N ALA A 52 1.85 -7.17 24.64
CA ALA A 52 3.06 -6.53 25.16
C ALA A 52 3.61 -5.43 24.23
N LEU A 53 3.30 -5.49 22.93
CA LEU A 53 3.65 -4.43 21.97
C LEU A 53 2.68 -3.25 22.05
N GLU A 54 1.46 -3.40 22.59
CA GLU A 54 0.42 -2.36 22.62
C GLU A 54 0.04 -1.84 21.21
N GLY A 55 0.15 -2.70 20.20
CA GLY A 55 -0.04 -2.35 18.79
C GLY A 55 1.27 -2.00 18.07
N ARG A 56 1.19 -1.72 16.77
CA ARG A 56 2.39 -1.52 15.91
C ARG A 56 2.26 -0.32 14.96
N ALA A 57 1.46 0.66 15.36
CA ALA A 57 1.27 1.86 14.55
C ALA A 57 2.61 2.62 14.38
N PRO A 58 2.84 3.29 13.25
CA PRO A 58 4.07 4.03 13.04
C PRO A 58 4.28 5.11 14.12
N GLY A 59 5.52 5.24 14.60
CA GLY A 59 5.89 6.22 15.63
C GLY A 59 5.44 5.86 17.06
N THR A 60 4.89 4.67 17.31
CA THR A 60 4.55 4.21 18.67
C THR A 60 5.64 3.31 19.26
N ARG A 61 5.62 3.15 20.60
CA ARG A 61 6.50 2.24 21.35
C ARG A 61 6.49 0.81 20.76
N GLY A 62 5.31 0.30 20.45
CA GLY A 62 5.14 -1.04 19.88
C GLY A 62 5.65 -1.17 18.46
N GLY A 63 5.49 -0.13 17.63
CA GLY A 63 6.11 -0.06 16.30
C GLY A 63 7.63 -0.16 16.37
N ASP A 64 8.25 0.55 17.32
CA ASP A 64 9.71 0.50 17.54
C ASP A 64 10.17 -0.89 18.01
N LEU A 65 9.42 -1.55 18.90
CA LEU A 65 9.72 -2.91 19.36
C LEU A 65 9.62 -3.92 18.22
N ALA A 66 8.58 -3.82 17.38
CA ALA A 66 8.42 -4.66 16.19
C ALA A 66 9.59 -4.47 15.21
N ALA A 67 10.00 -3.22 14.94
CA ALA A 67 11.14 -2.93 14.08
C ALA A 67 12.45 -3.52 14.63
N ARG A 68 12.69 -3.39 15.94
CA ARG A 68 13.87 -3.99 16.61
C ARG A 68 13.86 -5.50 16.54
N TYR A 69 12.70 -6.12 16.72
CA TYR A 69 12.56 -7.57 16.60
C TYR A 69 12.91 -8.06 15.20
N ILE A 70 12.37 -7.43 14.15
CA ILE A 70 12.66 -7.77 12.76
C ILE A 70 14.16 -7.60 12.46
N ALA A 71 14.77 -6.48 12.89
CA ALA A 71 16.20 -6.26 12.76
C ALA A 71 17.04 -7.33 13.49
N ALA A 72 16.60 -7.79 14.66
CA ALA A 72 17.25 -8.90 15.38
C ALA A 72 17.14 -10.23 14.61
N GLN A 73 15.99 -10.51 13.98
CA GLN A 73 15.85 -11.70 13.13
C GLN A 73 16.75 -11.62 11.89
N PHE A 74 16.84 -10.46 11.24
CA PHE A 74 17.77 -10.25 10.11
C PHE A 74 19.21 -10.48 10.51
N ARG A 75 19.64 -9.93 11.65
CA ARG A 75 20.98 -10.18 12.19
C ARG A 75 21.21 -11.67 12.47
N ARG A 76 20.25 -12.36 13.08
CA ARG A 76 20.33 -13.80 13.38
C ARG A 76 20.48 -14.65 12.11
N LEU A 77 19.86 -14.22 11.02
CA LEU A 77 19.95 -14.87 9.71
C LEU A 77 21.22 -14.50 8.93
N GLY A 78 22.06 -13.60 9.46
CA GLY A 78 23.30 -13.18 8.81
C GLY A 78 23.10 -12.18 7.67
N LEU A 79 21.96 -11.50 7.60
CA LEU A 79 21.74 -10.46 6.60
C LEU A 79 22.61 -9.23 6.91
N GLU A 80 23.20 -8.67 5.87
CA GLU A 80 23.89 -7.39 5.96
C GLU A 80 22.88 -6.23 6.07
N PRO A 81 23.13 -5.23 6.91
CA PRO A 81 22.28 -4.06 7.01
C PRO A 81 22.37 -3.18 5.75
N ALA A 82 21.22 -2.68 5.28
CA ALA A 82 21.12 -1.85 4.07
C ALA A 82 20.28 -0.57 4.27
N GLY A 83 19.97 -0.22 5.51
CA GLY A 83 19.27 1.00 5.89
C GLY A 83 20.22 2.18 6.12
N ASP A 84 19.67 3.23 6.73
CA ASP A 84 20.37 4.49 6.97
C ASP A 84 21.67 4.26 7.74
N SER A 85 22.76 4.83 7.25
CA SER A 85 24.10 4.75 7.86
C SER A 85 24.56 3.31 8.16
N GLY A 86 24.17 2.33 7.32
CA GLY A 86 24.57 0.93 7.50
C GLY A 86 23.85 0.23 8.66
N THR A 87 22.64 0.68 9.01
CA THR A 87 21.77 0.01 9.99
C THR A 87 20.71 -0.87 9.32
N TYR A 88 19.88 -1.58 10.08
CA TYR A 88 18.72 -2.31 9.54
C TYR A 88 17.48 -1.41 9.38
N TYR A 89 17.60 -0.10 9.62
CA TYR A 89 16.46 0.82 9.70
C TYR A 89 16.51 1.85 8.57
N GLN A 90 15.38 2.05 7.91
CA GLN A 90 15.14 3.20 7.03
C GLN A 90 14.18 4.14 7.76
N ARG A 91 14.65 5.35 8.09
CA ARG A 91 13.83 6.36 8.74
C ARG A 91 13.03 7.10 7.69
N VAL A 92 11.72 7.15 7.90
CA VAL A 92 10.80 7.92 7.07
C VAL A 92 10.17 9.01 7.93
N PRO A 93 10.08 10.26 7.46
CA PRO A 93 9.37 11.30 8.17
C PRO A 93 7.88 10.94 8.21
N ILE A 94 7.28 11.01 9.40
CA ILE A 94 5.85 10.77 9.60
C ILE A 94 5.24 12.02 10.21
N ILE A 95 4.08 12.40 9.70
CA ILE A 95 3.26 13.48 10.24
C ILE A 95 1.99 12.82 10.79
N SER A 96 1.65 13.17 12.03
CA SER A 96 0.38 12.80 12.63
C SER A 96 -0.51 14.03 12.71
N LEU A 97 -1.74 13.92 12.23
CA LEU A 97 -2.72 14.99 12.24
C LEU A 97 -3.92 14.53 13.08
N THR A 98 -4.28 15.34 14.08
CA THR A 98 -5.48 15.16 14.90
C THR A 98 -6.37 16.42 14.77
N PRO A 99 -6.88 16.72 13.56
CA PRO A 99 -7.62 17.95 13.35
C PRO A 99 -8.98 17.91 14.04
N GLU A 100 -9.45 19.07 14.47
CA GLU A 100 -10.83 19.34 14.88
C GLU A 100 -11.49 20.25 13.83
N PRO A 101 -11.91 19.69 12.68
CA PRO A 101 -12.43 20.50 11.59
C PRO A 101 -13.82 21.05 11.91
N ALA A 102 -14.14 22.18 11.27
CA ALA A 102 -15.48 22.72 11.17
C ALA A 102 -15.82 22.93 9.70
N LEU A 103 -17.02 22.51 9.29
CA LEU A 103 -17.54 22.70 7.95
C LEU A 103 -18.98 23.22 8.05
N ALA A 104 -19.30 24.21 7.22
CA ALA A 104 -20.64 24.77 7.13
C ALA A 104 -20.96 25.17 5.69
N VAL A 105 -22.21 24.95 5.30
CA VAL A 105 -22.80 25.59 4.14
C VAL A 105 -23.24 26.99 4.58
N THR A 106 -22.85 28.02 3.81
CA THR A 106 -23.16 29.42 4.14
C THR A 106 -24.30 29.99 3.32
N SER A 107 -24.67 29.35 2.19
CA SER A 107 -25.69 29.80 1.25
C SER A 107 -26.15 28.64 0.37
N PRO A 108 -27.40 28.65 -0.16
CA PRO A 108 -28.48 29.61 0.14
C PRO A 108 -29.15 29.35 1.49
N ALA A 109 -28.97 28.15 2.06
CA ALA A 109 -29.50 27.76 3.37
C ALA A 109 -28.32 27.47 4.31
N PRO A 110 -27.98 28.40 5.22
CA PRO A 110 -26.89 28.18 6.16
C PRO A 110 -27.12 26.95 7.04
N ALA A 111 -26.12 26.07 7.11
CA ALA A 111 -26.17 24.86 7.93
C ALA A 111 -24.75 24.45 8.35
N GLY A 112 -24.57 24.18 9.64
CA GLY A 112 -23.36 23.52 10.14
C GLY A 112 -23.45 22.01 9.92
N LEU A 113 -22.30 21.38 9.66
CA LEU A 113 -22.18 19.93 9.57
C LEU A 113 -21.49 19.40 10.83
N ALA A 114 -22.00 18.31 11.38
CA ALA A 114 -21.42 17.63 12.53
C ALA A 114 -20.23 16.78 12.09
N TRP A 115 -19.05 17.07 12.65
CA TRP A 115 -17.85 16.27 12.39
C TRP A 115 -18.04 14.83 12.87
N LYS A 116 -17.57 13.87 12.06
CA LYS A 116 -17.72 12.40 12.22
C LYS A 116 -19.14 11.85 12.02
N GLU A 117 -20.16 12.70 11.93
CA GLU A 117 -21.52 12.29 11.60
C GLU A 117 -21.85 12.60 10.13
N ASP A 118 -21.67 13.86 9.74
CA ASP A 118 -21.99 14.33 8.38
C ASP A 118 -20.76 14.31 7.46
N TYR A 119 -19.55 14.43 8.03
CA TYR A 119 -18.32 14.48 7.24
C TYR A 119 -17.05 14.10 8.04
N VAL A 120 -16.03 13.71 7.28
CA VAL A 120 -14.62 13.67 7.72
C VAL A 120 -13.80 14.53 6.78
N LEU A 121 -12.72 15.11 7.30
CA LEU A 121 -11.82 15.94 6.52
C LEU A 121 -10.42 15.34 6.54
N TRP A 122 -9.85 15.20 5.36
CA TRP A 122 -8.49 14.70 5.18
C TRP A 122 -7.65 15.83 4.60
N SER A 123 -6.47 16.04 5.17
CA SER A 123 -5.49 17.00 4.66
C SER A 123 -4.14 16.31 4.57
N MET A 124 -3.45 16.53 3.46
CA MET A 124 -2.03 16.19 3.32
C MET A 124 -1.11 17.38 3.65
N ARG A 125 -1.69 18.51 4.09
CA ARG A 125 -0.94 19.70 4.51
C ARG A 125 -0.59 19.58 5.99
N ASN A 126 0.61 20.06 6.32
CA ASN A 126 1.11 20.14 7.70
C ASN A 126 1.02 21.57 8.25
N ASP A 127 -0.05 22.27 7.88
CA ASP A 127 -0.34 23.62 8.36
C ASP A 127 -1.07 23.52 9.70
N SER A 128 -0.69 24.34 10.69
CA SER A 128 -1.27 24.27 12.05
C SER A 128 -2.74 24.73 12.12
N SER A 129 -3.18 25.53 11.16
CA SER A 129 -4.56 25.95 10.99
C SER A 129 -4.80 26.31 9.53
N VAL A 130 -5.97 25.94 9.01
CA VAL A 130 -6.38 26.23 7.65
C VAL A 130 -7.83 26.67 7.69
N ALA A 131 -8.12 27.84 7.12
CA ALA A 131 -9.47 28.35 6.93
C ALA A 131 -9.67 28.66 5.46
N HIS A 132 -10.69 28.06 4.85
CA HIS A 132 -11.05 28.30 3.48
C HIS A 132 -12.57 28.31 3.32
N GLY A 133 -13.04 29.07 2.33
CA GLY A 133 -14.42 29.08 1.89
C GLY A 133 -14.45 29.44 0.41
N GLY A 134 -15.49 29.01 -0.29
CA GLY A 134 -15.65 29.28 -1.71
C GLY A 134 -16.91 28.65 -2.25
N ASP A 135 -17.24 29.01 -3.49
CA ASP A 135 -18.35 28.41 -4.22
C ASP A 135 -18.13 26.90 -4.37
N VAL A 136 -19.25 26.19 -4.45
CA VAL A 136 -19.26 24.75 -4.63
C VAL A 136 -19.87 24.42 -5.99
N VAL A 137 -19.23 23.52 -6.74
CA VAL A 137 -19.71 23.04 -8.04
C VAL A 137 -19.84 21.53 -8.01
N PHE A 138 -21.01 21.01 -8.38
CA PHE A 138 -21.20 19.57 -8.53
C PHE A 138 -20.68 19.13 -9.91
N ALA A 139 -19.74 18.18 -9.93
CA ALA A 139 -19.10 17.67 -11.14
C ALA A 139 -19.30 16.16 -11.29
N GLY A 140 -20.51 15.67 -11.06
CA GLY A 140 -20.85 14.26 -11.31
C GLY A 140 -19.92 13.28 -10.59
N TYR A 141 -19.25 12.41 -11.33
CA TYR A 141 -18.23 11.49 -10.80
C TYR A 141 -16.81 12.09 -10.81
N GLY A 142 -16.62 13.30 -11.31
CA GLY A 142 -15.32 13.96 -11.41
C GLY A 142 -14.38 13.26 -12.39
N ILE A 143 -14.91 12.69 -13.47
CA ILE A 143 -14.16 11.87 -14.43
C ILE A 143 -13.91 12.63 -15.73
N VAL A 144 -12.67 12.57 -16.19
CA VAL A 144 -12.26 12.88 -17.56
C VAL A 144 -11.64 11.62 -18.15
N ALA A 145 -12.39 10.92 -19.01
CA ALA A 145 -12.01 9.67 -19.67
C ALA A 145 -12.28 9.79 -21.17
N PRO A 146 -11.36 10.40 -21.95
CA PRO A 146 -11.54 10.61 -23.39
C PRO A 146 -11.78 9.32 -24.17
N GLU A 147 -11.18 8.21 -23.76
CA GLU A 147 -11.37 6.88 -24.36
C GLU A 147 -12.80 6.33 -24.19
N SER A 148 -13.54 6.84 -23.20
CA SER A 148 -14.94 6.53 -22.95
C SER A 148 -15.87 7.65 -23.41
N GLY A 149 -15.34 8.72 -24.02
CA GLY A 149 -16.13 9.90 -24.40
C GLY A 149 -16.75 10.63 -23.20
N TRP A 150 -16.17 10.49 -22.00
CA TRP A 150 -16.74 11.00 -20.76
C TRP A 150 -15.95 12.18 -20.21
N ASN A 151 -16.63 13.27 -19.86
CA ASN A 151 -16.01 14.43 -19.22
C ASN A 151 -17.04 15.16 -18.33
N ASP A 152 -16.99 14.88 -17.02
CA ASP A 152 -17.86 15.52 -16.03
C ASP A 152 -17.53 17.01 -15.80
N TYR A 153 -16.36 17.48 -16.24
CA TYR A 153 -15.95 18.88 -16.12
C TYR A 153 -16.27 19.71 -17.36
N ALA A 154 -16.80 19.09 -18.43
CA ALA A 154 -17.11 19.79 -19.67
C ALA A 154 -18.12 20.92 -19.43
N GLY A 155 -17.70 22.16 -19.69
CA GLY A 155 -18.53 23.35 -19.53
C GLY A 155 -18.70 23.85 -18.08
N LEU A 156 -18.02 23.25 -17.10
CA LEU A 156 -18.04 23.71 -15.71
C LEU A 156 -16.92 24.72 -15.44
N ASP A 157 -17.23 25.80 -14.73
CA ASP A 157 -16.23 26.68 -14.14
C ASP A 157 -15.92 26.23 -12.71
N VAL A 158 -14.84 25.48 -12.53
CA VAL A 158 -14.41 24.95 -11.22
C VAL A 158 -13.17 25.66 -10.65
N LYS A 159 -12.60 26.61 -11.37
CA LYS A 159 -11.30 27.19 -11.02
C LYS A 159 -11.39 27.97 -9.71
N GLY A 160 -10.60 27.58 -8.72
CA GLY A 160 -10.61 28.18 -7.38
C GLY A 160 -11.84 27.84 -6.55
N LYS A 161 -12.72 26.93 -7.03
CA LYS A 161 -13.95 26.51 -6.35
C LYS A 161 -13.77 25.14 -5.70
N TYR A 162 -14.67 24.79 -4.79
CA TYR A 162 -14.77 23.44 -4.24
C TYR A 162 -15.62 22.58 -5.16
N VAL A 163 -15.13 21.39 -5.49
CA VAL A 163 -15.89 20.47 -6.35
C VAL A 163 -16.50 19.38 -5.50
N VAL A 164 -17.79 19.10 -5.70
CA VAL A 164 -18.47 17.94 -5.10
C VAL A 164 -18.59 16.86 -6.16
N VAL A 165 -18.14 15.64 -5.84
CA VAL A 165 -18.23 14.49 -6.72
C VAL A 165 -18.74 13.26 -6.00
N LEU A 166 -19.30 12.33 -6.76
CA LEU A 166 -19.71 11.02 -6.28
C LEU A 166 -18.50 10.07 -6.18
N VAL A 167 -18.49 9.22 -5.16
CA VAL A 167 -17.55 8.10 -5.06
C VAL A 167 -17.86 7.05 -6.14
N ASN A 168 -16.85 6.28 -6.55
CA ASN A 168 -16.91 5.25 -7.61
C ASN A 168 -17.01 5.83 -9.03
N ASP A 169 -17.17 4.98 -10.04
CA ASP A 169 -17.47 5.35 -11.42
C ASP A 169 -18.93 4.96 -11.77
N PRO A 170 -19.55 5.54 -12.81
CA PRO A 170 -20.97 5.32 -13.10
C PRO A 170 -21.30 3.86 -13.46
N GLY A 171 -20.29 3.03 -13.75
CA GLY A 171 -20.43 1.60 -13.99
C GLY A 171 -21.11 0.83 -12.84
N LEU A 172 -21.01 1.35 -11.61
CA LEU A 172 -21.67 0.75 -10.44
C LEU A 172 -23.21 0.79 -10.57
N VAL A 173 -23.75 1.89 -11.08
CA VAL A 173 -25.19 2.12 -11.24
C VAL A 173 -25.69 1.61 -12.59
N ASP A 174 -24.95 1.89 -13.65
CA ASP A 174 -25.23 1.42 -15.01
C ASP A 174 -24.08 0.55 -15.51
N SER A 175 -24.30 -0.77 -15.54
CA SER A 175 -23.27 -1.73 -15.93
C SER A 175 -22.82 -1.64 -17.39
N THR A 176 -23.51 -0.87 -18.23
CA THR A 176 -23.13 -0.64 -19.62
C THR A 176 -22.04 0.42 -19.78
N LEU A 177 -21.79 1.22 -18.73
CA LEU A 177 -20.76 2.24 -18.70
C LEU A 177 -19.45 1.69 -18.13
N PHE A 178 -18.32 2.20 -18.65
CA PHE A 178 -16.97 1.82 -18.22
C PHE A 178 -16.75 0.30 -18.19
N ARG A 179 -16.50 -0.26 -16.99
CA ARG A 179 -16.31 -1.70 -16.76
C ARG A 179 -17.44 -2.29 -15.90
N GLY A 180 -18.60 -1.65 -15.93
CA GLY A 180 -19.74 -1.96 -15.08
C GLY A 180 -19.36 -1.95 -13.60
N LYS A 181 -19.77 -2.97 -12.84
CA LYS A 181 -19.51 -3.04 -11.38
C LYS A 181 -18.04 -3.20 -11.00
N ILE A 182 -17.13 -3.38 -11.97
CA ILE A 182 -15.70 -3.48 -11.71
C ILE A 182 -15.12 -2.07 -11.59
N LEU A 183 -14.76 -1.69 -10.36
CA LEU A 183 -14.14 -0.40 -10.06
C LEU A 183 -12.93 -0.13 -10.96
N THR A 184 -12.99 0.97 -11.69
CA THR A 184 -11.88 1.46 -12.53
C THR A 184 -10.96 2.39 -11.75
N TYR A 185 -9.87 2.85 -12.38
CA TYR A 185 -9.03 3.89 -11.79
C TYR A 185 -9.81 5.19 -11.56
N TYR A 186 -10.76 5.51 -12.45
CA TYR A 186 -11.61 6.70 -12.38
C TYR A 186 -12.49 6.74 -11.13
N GLY A 187 -12.89 5.59 -10.62
CA GLY A 187 -13.67 5.51 -9.39
C GLY A 187 -12.87 5.73 -8.10
N ARG A 188 -11.53 5.78 -8.17
CA ARG A 188 -10.67 5.94 -6.99
C ARG A 188 -10.60 7.39 -6.55
N TRP A 189 -10.75 7.62 -5.24
CA TRP A 189 -10.55 8.93 -4.60
C TRP A 189 -9.25 9.64 -4.99
N THR A 190 -8.14 8.91 -5.14
CA THR A 190 -6.85 9.47 -5.58
C THR A 190 -6.95 10.13 -6.96
N TYR A 191 -7.57 9.43 -7.93
CA TYR A 191 -7.80 9.99 -9.25
C TYR A 191 -8.67 11.25 -9.18
N LYS A 192 -9.77 11.22 -8.42
CA LYS A 192 -10.70 12.35 -8.30
C LYS A 192 -10.02 13.58 -7.70
N ILE A 193 -9.16 13.40 -6.70
CA ILE A 193 -8.35 14.48 -6.09
C ILE A 193 -7.39 15.08 -7.13
N GLU A 194 -6.67 14.22 -7.84
CA GLU A 194 -5.73 14.66 -8.87
C GLU A 194 -6.43 15.38 -10.02
N GLU A 195 -7.57 14.86 -10.48
CA GLU A 195 -8.31 15.44 -11.60
C GLU A 195 -8.92 16.78 -11.20
N ALA A 196 -9.56 16.88 -10.03
CA ALA A 196 -10.05 18.17 -9.53
C ALA A 196 -8.93 19.22 -9.46
N ARG A 197 -7.72 18.81 -9.02
CA ARG A 197 -6.53 19.67 -9.04
C ARG A 197 -6.10 20.06 -10.45
N ARG A 198 -6.11 19.14 -11.43
CA ARG A 198 -5.80 19.44 -12.85
C ARG A 198 -6.78 20.46 -13.43
N GLN A 199 -8.05 20.39 -13.04
CA GLN A 199 -9.10 21.33 -13.44
C GLN A 199 -9.03 22.67 -12.70
N GLY A 200 -8.14 22.81 -11.72
CA GLY A 200 -7.90 24.05 -10.98
C GLY A 200 -8.83 24.27 -9.79
N ALA A 201 -9.52 23.24 -9.29
CA ALA A 201 -10.32 23.32 -8.08
C ALA A 201 -9.46 23.67 -6.85
N ALA A 202 -10.04 24.40 -5.91
CA ALA A 202 -9.43 24.71 -4.60
C ALA A 202 -9.51 23.53 -3.62
N GLY A 203 -10.49 22.64 -3.81
CA GLY A 203 -10.68 21.45 -2.99
C GLY A 203 -11.74 20.50 -3.55
N LEU A 204 -11.83 19.30 -2.98
CA LEU A 204 -12.75 18.24 -3.37
C LEU A 204 -13.56 17.78 -2.15
N LEU A 205 -14.86 17.65 -2.33
CA LEU A 205 -15.79 16.99 -1.42
C LEU A 205 -16.31 15.73 -2.09
N LEU A 206 -16.22 14.60 -1.39
CA LEU A 206 -16.65 13.29 -1.88
C LEU A 206 -17.96 12.92 -1.21
N VAL A 207 -19.01 12.70 -1.99
CA VAL A 207 -20.27 12.15 -1.48
C VAL A 207 -20.09 10.66 -1.28
N HIS A 208 -20.03 10.25 -0.03
CA HIS A 208 -19.80 8.88 0.39
C HIS A 208 -21.11 8.21 0.78
N THR A 209 -21.44 7.11 0.10
CA THR A 209 -22.50 6.19 0.53
C THR A 209 -21.90 4.81 0.76
N THR A 210 -22.51 3.99 1.63
CA THR A 210 -22.06 2.61 1.87
C THR A 210 -21.95 1.82 0.56
N GLU A 211 -22.90 2.03 -0.36
CA GLU A 211 -22.91 1.37 -1.67
C GLU A 211 -21.74 1.83 -2.55
N SER A 212 -21.56 3.14 -2.72
CA SER A 212 -20.53 3.69 -3.62
C SER A 212 -19.11 3.45 -3.11
N ALA A 213 -18.91 3.53 -1.79
CA ALA A 213 -17.61 3.35 -1.16
C ALA A 213 -17.25 1.89 -0.91
N THR A 214 -18.21 0.97 -0.96
CA THR A 214 -18.05 -0.49 -0.73
C THR A 214 -17.72 -0.89 0.71
N TYR A 215 -17.79 0.03 1.67
CA TYR A 215 -17.68 -0.21 3.11
C TYR A 215 -18.56 0.76 3.91
N PRO A 216 -19.05 0.35 5.10
CA PRO A 216 -19.89 1.20 5.93
C PRO A 216 -19.08 2.33 6.58
N TRP A 217 -19.79 3.38 6.98
CA TRP A 217 -19.24 4.39 7.88
C TRP A 217 -19.06 3.79 9.27
N THR A 218 -17.82 3.78 9.77
CA THR A 218 -17.50 3.36 11.14
C THR A 218 -16.76 4.50 11.82
N THR A 219 -17.37 5.08 12.84
CA THR A 219 -16.79 6.15 13.67
C THR A 219 -15.88 5.62 14.77
#